data_AF-A0A830GJ28-F1
#
_entry.id   AF-A0A830GJ28-F1
#
_cell.length_a   1.000
_cell.length_b   1.000
_cell.length_c   1.000
_cell.angle_alpha   90.00
_cell.angle_beta   90.00
_cell.angle_gamma   90.00
#
_symmetry.space_group_name_H-M   'P 1'
#
loop_
_entity.id
_entity.type
_entity.pdbx_description
1 polymer ?
#
loop_
_entity_poly.entity_id
_entity_poly.type
_entity_poly.pdbx_seq_one_letter_code
_entity_poly.pdbx_strand_id
1 'polypeptide(L)'
;MTTIRDSLPARPLSTAEVKALEAQHDEYGVAPVGFFPDLDIVTAFVVIVEGERGYSLGFDRPGEQWVLVEQFEDGDDFAGVTDRLREWMGDDWDDVDEGTVELDDVV
;
A
#
# COMPACT_ATOMS: atom_id res chain seq x y z
N MET A 1 -15.62 6.60 -13.04
CA MET A 1 -15.25 5.95 -11.76
C MET A 1 -13.89 6.49 -11.41
N THR A 2 -13.81 7.29 -10.35
CA THR A 2 -12.55 7.79 -9.80
C THR A 2 -11.87 6.60 -9.16
N THR A 3 -10.68 6.20 -9.63
CA THR A 3 -9.95 5.11 -8.98
C THR A 3 -9.31 5.64 -7.71
N ILE A 4 -9.08 4.80 -6.68
CA ILE A 4 -8.42 5.25 -5.44
C ILE A 4 -7.11 5.98 -5.75
N ARG A 5 -6.39 5.55 -6.79
CA ARG A 5 -5.19 6.19 -7.34
C ARG A 5 -5.38 7.68 -7.71
N ASP A 6 -6.51 8.04 -8.31
CA ASP A 6 -6.78 9.44 -8.69
C ASP A 6 -7.05 10.35 -7.48
N SER A 7 -7.29 9.75 -6.31
CA SER A 7 -7.53 10.46 -5.05
C SER A 7 -6.27 10.56 -4.18
N LEU A 8 -5.18 9.89 -4.57
CA LEU A 8 -3.93 9.90 -3.83
C LEU A 8 -3.12 11.16 -4.15
N PRO A 9 -2.40 11.72 -3.16
CA PRO A 9 -1.50 12.84 -3.41
C PRO A 9 -0.28 12.39 -4.22
N ALA A 10 0.35 13.32 -4.93
CA ALA A 10 1.60 13.12 -5.68
C ALA A 10 2.83 13.05 -4.74
N ARG A 11 2.71 12.32 -3.64
CA ARG A 11 3.76 12.06 -2.64
C ARG A 11 3.45 10.76 -1.89
N PRO A 12 4.45 10.16 -1.20
CA PRO A 12 4.20 9.11 -0.23
C PRO A 12 3.16 9.54 0.81
N LEU A 13 2.33 8.59 1.22
CA LEU A 13 1.33 8.80 2.26
C LEU A 13 1.99 8.73 3.62
N SER A 14 1.50 9.48 4.58
CA SER A 14 1.84 9.21 5.99
C SER A 14 1.05 8.02 6.54
N THR A 15 1.52 7.44 7.64
CA THR A 15 0.79 6.38 8.36
C THR A 15 -0.63 6.81 8.73
N ALA A 16 -0.81 8.07 9.12
CA ALA A 16 -2.11 8.64 9.42
C ALA A 16 -3.02 8.74 8.18
N GLU A 17 -2.47 9.08 7.02
CA GLU A 17 -3.21 9.13 5.75
C GLU A 17 -3.62 7.73 5.28
N VAL A 18 -2.79 6.71 5.49
CA VAL A 18 -3.16 5.30 5.21
C VAL A 18 -4.30 4.85 6.10
N LYS A 19 -4.23 5.11 7.41
CA LYS A 19 -5.34 4.81 8.34
C LYS A 19 -6.62 5.57 7.99
N ALA A 20 -6.50 6.82 7.54
CA ALA A 20 -7.65 7.61 7.10
C ALA A 20 -8.25 7.07 5.78
N LEU A 21 -7.44 6.49 4.88
CA LEU A 21 -7.95 5.83 3.67
C LEU A 21 -8.72 4.56 4.03
N GLU A 22 -8.19 3.74 4.94
CA GLU A 22 -8.89 2.55 5.45
C GLU A 22 -10.23 2.94 6.10
N ALA A 23 -10.22 3.94 6.99
CA ALA A 23 -11.43 4.37 7.71
C ALA A 23 -12.48 5.09 6.83
N GLN A 24 -12.10 5.62 5.67
CA GLN A 24 -13.02 6.29 4.73
C GLN A 24 -13.77 5.30 3.84
N HIS A 25 -13.31 4.06 3.78
CA HIS A 25 -13.82 3.05 2.87
C HIS A 25 -14.08 1.75 3.62
N ASP A 26 -15.26 1.64 4.26
CA ASP A 26 -15.71 0.38 4.88
C ASP A 26 -15.68 -0.82 3.90
N GLU A 27 -15.74 -0.55 2.59
CA GLU A 27 -15.68 -1.55 1.51
C GLU A 27 -14.24 -1.93 1.09
N TYR A 28 -13.21 -1.23 1.59
CA TYR A 28 -11.80 -1.43 1.24
C TYR A 28 -10.92 -1.78 2.45
N GLY A 29 -10.15 -2.86 2.36
CA GLY A 29 -9.05 -3.13 3.29
C GLY A 29 -7.74 -2.54 2.76
N VAL A 30 -6.94 -1.86 3.60
CA VAL A 30 -5.66 -1.27 3.18
C VAL A 30 -4.51 -1.82 4.02
N ALA A 31 -3.60 -2.57 3.40
CA ALA A 31 -2.42 -3.11 4.07
C ALA A 31 -1.15 -2.36 3.61
N PRO A 32 -0.48 -1.58 4.47
CA PRO A 32 0.80 -0.96 4.14
C PRO A 32 1.90 -2.03 4.05
N VAL A 33 2.74 -1.93 3.02
CA VAL A 33 3.82 -2.91 2.75
C VAL A 33 5.19 -2.22 2.67
N GLY A 34 5.27 -1.02 2.09
CA GLY A 34 6.50 -0.24 1.99
C GLY A 34 6.57 0.89 3.02
N PHE A 35 6.69 0.56 4.31
CA PHE A 35 6.72 1.55 5.39
C PHE A 35 8.15 1.97 5.79
N PHE A 36 8.41 3.28 5.78
CA PHE A 36 9.67 3.88 6.21
C PHE A 36 9.48 4.54 7.59
N PRO A 37 9.89 3.89 8.69
CA PRO A 37 9.61 4.37 10.04
C PRO A 37 10.30 5.70 10.37
N ASP A 38 11.54 5.90 9.91
CA ASP A 38 12.29 7.15 10.14
C ASP A 38 11.60 8.38 9.54
N LEU A 39 10.80 8.18 8.51
CA LEU A 39 10.11 9.23 7.77
C LEU A 39 8.59 9.27 8.03
N ASP A 40 8.05 8.26 8.73
CA ASP A 40 6.61 8.01 8.90
C ASP A 40 5.84 8.03 7.56
N ILE A 41 6.41 7.43 6.52
CA ILE A 41 5.79 7.36 5.19
C ILE A 41 5.59 5.93 4.71
N VAL A 42 4.54 5.75 3.92
CA VAL A 42 4.23 4.53 3.18
C VAL A 42 4.39 4.82 1.69
N THR A 43 5.27 4.08 1.04
CA THR A 43 5.54 4.17 -0.40
C THR A 43 4.90 3.02 -1.18
N ALA A 44 4.39 1.98 -0.52
CA ALA A 44 3.69 0.89 -1.16
C ALA A 44 2.63 0.31 -0.22
N PHE A 45 1.45 -0.01 -0.78
CA PHE A 45 0.36 -0.63 -0.02
C PHE A 45 -0.55 -1.45 -0.94
N VAL A 46 -1.31 -2.35 -0.33
CA VAL A 46 -2.30 -3.20 -0.98
C VAL A 46 -3.69 -2.68 -0.60
N VAL A 47 -4.58 -2.55 -1.59
CA VAL A 47 -5.99 -2.22 -1.44
C VAL A 47 -6.82 -3.43 -1.84
N ILE A 48 -7.64 -3.92 -0.94
CA ILE A 48 -8.55 -5.04 -1.16
C ILE A 48 -9.96 -4.48 -1.25
N VAL A 49 -10.68 -4.74 -2.34
CA VAL A 49 -12.08 -4.36 -2.51
C VAL A 49 -12.96 -5.57 -2.23
N GLU A 50 -13.84 -5.47 -1.22
CA GLU A 50 -14.69 -6.54 -0.66
C GLU A 50 -14.91 -7.74 -1.60
N GLY A 51 -14.11 -8.79 -1.44
CA GLY A 51 -14.41 -10.12 -1.99
C GLY A 51 -14.30 -10.27 -3.51
N GLU A 52 -13.91 -9.24 -4.25
CA GLU A 52 -13.89 -9.28 -5.72
C GLU A 52 -12.48 -9.11 -6.29
N ARG A 53 -11.76 -8.06 -5.89
CA ARG A 53 -10.46 -7.68 -6.50
C ARG A 53 -9.55 -6.93 -5.55
N GLY A 54 -8.27 -7.24 -5.60
CA GLY A 54 -7.21 -6.50 -4.95
C GLY A 54 -6.30 -5.76 -5.93
N TYR A 55 -5.65 -4.72 -5.43
CA TYR A 55 -4.71 -3.89 -6.17
C TYR A 55 -3.50 -3.60 -5.29
N SER A 56 -2.30 -3.69 -5.83
CA SER A 56 -1.10 -3.18 -5.18
C SER A 56 -0.65 -1.88 -5.84
N LEU A 57 -0.38 -0.88 -5.01
CA LEU A 57 0.05 0.45 -5.43
C LEU A 57 1.44 0.73 -4.88
N GLY A 58 2.31 1.26 -5.74
CA GLY A 58 3.65 1.72 -5.41
C GLY A 58 3.81 3.18 -5.79
N PHE A 59 4.53 3.95 -4.98
CA PHE A 59 4.88 5.33 -5.27
C PHE A 59 6.17 5.38 -6.08
N ASP A 60 6.05 5.67 -7.37
CA ASP A 60 7.18 5.89 -8.26
C ASP A 60 7.81 7.25 -7.95
N ARG A 61 8.88 7.25 -7.15
CA ARG A 61 9.64 8.45 -6.80
C ARG A 61 10.14 9.26 -8.01
N PRO A 62 10.71 8.66 -9.07
CA PRO A 62 11.19 9.45 -10.21
C PRO A 62 10.07 10.09 -11.03
N GLY A 63 8.89 9.47 -11.12
CA GLY A 63 7.71 10.03 -11.76
C GLY A 63 6.79 10.81 -10.82
N GLU A 64 7.11 10.88 -9.53
CA GLU A 64 6.32 11.53 -8.47
C GLU A 64 4.83 11.14 -8.48
N GLN A 65 4.54 9.85 -8.73
CA GLN A 65 3.16 9.39 -8.94
C GLN A 65 2.91 7.98 -8.39
N TRP A 66 1.66 7.70 -8.05
CA TRP A 66 1.23 6.35 -7.68
C TRP A 66 0.99 5.50 -8.93
N VAL A 67 1.62 4.33 -8.97
CA VAL A 67 1.50 3.36 -10.07
C VAL A 67 0.83 2.09 -9.57
N LEU A 68 0.06 1.46 -10.46
CA LEU A 68 -0.47 0.12 -10.23
C LEU A 68 0.65 -0.88 -10.48
N VAL A 69 1.02 -1.62 -9.43
CA VAL A 69 2.05 -2.66 -9.51
C VAL A 69 1.40 -3.97 -9.97
N GLU A 70 0.29 -4.37 -9.33
CA GLU A 70 -0.43 -5.59 -9.67
C GLU A 70 -1.94 -5.48 -9.37
N GLN A 71 -2.74 -6.23 -10.13
CA GLN A 71 -4.15 -6.48 -9.85
C GLN A 71 -4.34 -7.99 -9.66
N PHE A 72 -5.06 -8.37 -8.62
CA PHE A 72 -5.33 -9.77 -8.27
C PHE A 72 -6.79 -9.97 -7.87
N GLU A 73 -7.25 -11.21 -7.88
CA GLU A 73 -8.61 -11.59 -7.46
C GLU A 73 -8.64 -11.81 -5.93
N ASP A 74 -9.79 -11.64 -5.30
CA ASP A 74 -9.91 -11.93 -3.87
C ASP A 74 -9.62 -13.41 -3.56
N GLY A 75 -8.79 -13.65 -2.55
CA GLY A 75 -8.30 -14.99 -2.20
C GLY A 75 -6.99 -15.40 -2.88
N ASP A 76 -6.41 -14.56 -3.74
CA ASP A 76 -5.02 -14.74 -4.21
C ASP A 76 -4.03 -14.57 -3.04
N ASP A 77 -2.86 -15.20 -3.15
CA ASP A 77 -1.95 -15.34 -2.02
C ASP A 77 -1.31 -13.98 -1.69
N PHE A 78 -1.67 -13.39 -0.54
CA PHE A 78 -1.16 -12.10 -0.10
C PHE A 78 0.37 -12.06 0.02
N ALA A 79 1.00 -13.22 0.29
CA ALA A 79 2.46 -13.29 0.27
C ALA A 79 3.00 -13.14 -1.16
N GLY A 80 2.34 -13.73 -2.16
CA GLY A 80 2.63 -13.50 -3.57
C GLY A 80 2.56 -12.03 -4.00
N VAL A 81 1.52 -11.30 -3.57
CA VAL A 81 1.38 -9.85 -3.84
C VAL A 81 2.51 -9.05 -3.17
N THR A 82 2.90 -9.45 -1.97
CA THR A 82 3.99 -8.81 -1.22
C THR A 82 5.35 -9.06 -1.89
N ASP A 83 5.63 -10.29 -2.34
CA ASP A 83 6.82 -10.61 -3.13
C ASP A 83 6.89 -9.75 -4.41
N ARG A 84 5.76 -9.54 -5.08
CA ARG A 84 5.69 -8.69 -6.29
C ARG A 84 5.94 -7.21 -6.00
N LEU A 85 5.39 -6.69 -4.91
CA LEU A 85 5.68 -5.33 -4.45
C LEU A 85 7.16 -5.18 -4.08
N ARG A 86 7.73 -6.17 -3.41
CA ARG A 86 9.15 -6.22 -3.09
C ARG A 86 10.02 -6.23 -4.35
N GLU A 87 9.72 -7.09 -5.32
CA GLU A 87 10.42 -7.14 -6.60
C GLU A 87 10.34 -5.81 -7.35
N TRP A 88 9.18 -5.13 -7.28
CA TRP A 88 8.99 -3.82 -7.90
C TRP A 88 9.80 -2.72 -7.20
N MET A 89 9.82 -2.70 -5.87
CA MET A 89 10.60 -1.73 -5.09
C MET A 89 12.11 -1.92 -5.28
N GLY A 90 12.58 -3.14 -5.56
CA GLY A 90 13.99 -3.40 -5.82
C GLY A 90 14.88 -3.01 -4.64
N ASP A 91 15.93 -2.22 -4.89
CA ASP A 91 16.84 -1.72 -3.85
C ASP A 91 16.16 -0.85 -2.79
N ASP A 92 15.05 -0.16 -3.12
CA ASP A 92 14.30 0.62 -2.13
C ASP A 92 13.64 -0.28 -1.07
N TRP A 93 13.46 -1.58 -1.35
CA TRP A 93 12.93 -2.55 -0.37
C TRP A 93 13.87 -2.80 0.80
N ASP A 94 15.18 -2.81 0.55
CA ASP A 94 16.20 -3.09 1.58
C ASP A 94 16.30 -1.94 2.62
N ASP A 95 15.76 -0.78 2.27
CA ASP A 95 15.69 0.43 3.11
C ASP A 95 14.34 0.53 3.85
N VAL A 96 13.38 -0.36 3.55
CA VAL A 96 12.12 -0.55 4.28
C VAL A 96 12.40 -1.49 5.44
N ASP A 97 12.03 -1.09 6.66
CA ASP A 97 12.21 -1.96 7.82
C ASP A 97 11.29 -3.19 7.66
N GLU A 98 11.84 -4.41 7.75
CA GLU A 98 11.09 -5.69 7.80
C GLU A 98 10.13 -5.77 9.00
N GLY A 99 10.14 -4.75 9.88
CA GLY A 99 9.13 -4.49 10.88
C GLY A 99 7.76 -4.35 10.25
N THR A 100 7.07 -5.48 10.14
CA THR A 100 5.62 -5.56 10.03
C THR A 100 5.07 -4.56 11.04
N VAL A 101 4.43 -3.50 10.57
CA VAL A 101 3.72 -2.59 11.46
C VAL A 101 2.63 -3.43 12.12
N GLU A 102 2.89 -3.87 13.35
CA GLU A 102 1.83 -4.22 14.28
C GLU A 102 1.03 -2.94 14.44
N LEU A 103 -0.07 -2.84 13.68
CA LEU A 103 -1.07 -1.82 13.88
C LEU A 103 -1.63 -2.07 15.27
N ASP A 104 -1.02 -1.46 16.27
CA ASP A 104 -1.38 -1.57 17.68
C ASP A 104 -2.91 -1.47 17.79
N ASP A 105 -3.50 -2.55 18.28
CA ASP A 105 -4.91 -2.73 18.59
C ASP A 105 -5.28 -1.66 19.62
N VAL A 106 -5.76 -0.51 19.15
CA VAL A 106 -6.30 0.52 20.04
C VAL A 106 -7.69 0.06 20.47
N VAL A 107 -7.74 -0.74 21.53
CA VAL A 107 -8.95 -0.98 22.35
C VAL A 107 -8.65 -0.70 23.82
#